data_AF-A0A0C1NSX5-F1
#
_entry.id   AF-A0A0C1NSX5-F1
#
_cell.length_a   1.000
_cell.length_b   1.000
_cell.length_c   1.000
_cell.angle_alpha   90.00
_cell.angle_beta   90.00
_cell.angle_gamma   90.00
#
_symmetry.space_group_name_H-M   'P 1'
#
loop_
_entity.id
_entity.type
_entity.pdbx_description
1 polymer ?
#
loop_
_entity_poly.entity_id
_entity_poly.type
_entity_poly.pdbx_seq_one_letter_code
_entity_poly.pdbx_strand_id
1 'polypeptide(L)'
;MAKTSVLIILTIVTIVSGLTSAAWAVDKPHGDDAIIEIMPGDMSSTVSPYLFGSNIRWLWNADGAWDRKKKVVNDNVLNALLELKPTIMRYPGGSEANRYNWQAGVGPVQLRTMLVGVDGKDVSYFGTDEFLGLCKQIGAEPIITANAATLTERDAAEWVKYTNSRKSNDLMKVKFWEIGNEPDGEGITSTQYAEKVNLFASAMKTADPGIRIGAAVSDRSGPDAAKWDSPLLQAAGKNIDFITPHFYSTFNLGWAFYGNETKWVEFKADSDGTYMLELIAEGTPADGGWPIIVIKADKSVVGELIVDSTVWRTYKIPVNLNAGMNRISISYINDLVSKTGEDRNCFIYDMVVTKGGEWYLSVV
;
A
#
# COMPACT_ATOMS: atom_id res chain seq x y z
N MET A 1 6.63 10.80 -34.71
CA MET A 1 6.06 10.02 -33.60
C MET A 1 6.00 10.92 -32.39
N ALA A 2 4.80 11.34 -31.96
CA ALA A 2 4.64 12.11 -30.74
C ALA A 2 4.96 11.20 -29.54
N LYS A 3 5.94 11.58 -28.72
CA LYS A 3 6.25 10.90 -27.46
C LYS A 3 5.10 11.17 -26.49
N THR A 4 4.18 10.23 -26.36
CA THR A 4 3.17 10.25 -25.30
C THR A 4 3.90 10.10 -23.96
N SER A 5 4.02 11.19 -23.21
CA SER A 5 4.59 11.15 -21.86
C SER A 5 3.47 10.79 -20.90
N VAL A 6 3.48 9.55 -20.39
CA VAL A 6 2.56 9.11 -19.34
C VAL A 6 3.09 9.66 -18.01
N LEU A 7 2.30 10.49 -17.34
CA LEU A 7 2.59 10.90 -15.97
C LEU A 7 2.16 9.74 -15.06
N ILE A 8 3.07 9.22 -14.23
CA ILE A 8 2.72 8.25 -13.19
C ILE A 8 2.72 9.04 -11.87
N ILE A 9 1.59 9.04 -11.16
CA ILE A 9 1.47 9.60 -9.82
C ILE A 9 1.49 8.40 -8.87
N LEU A 10 2.55 8.30 -8.06
CA LEU A 10 2.75 7.22 -7.12
C LEU A 10 2.36 7.72 -5.72
N THR A 11 1.35 7.12 -5.09
CA THR A 11 1.03 7.41 -3.68
C THR A 11 1.74 6.38 -2.81
N ILE A 12 2.80 6.79 -2.10
CA ILE A 12 3.46 5.97 -1.09
C ILE A 12 2.93 6.42 0.28
N VAL A 13 2.25 5.53 1.00
CA VAL A 13 1.91 5.75 2.41
C VAL A 13 2.98 5.07 3.26
N THR A 14 3.85 5.86 3.89
CA THR A 14 4.85 5.36 4.85
C THR A 14 4.38 5.65 6.27
N ILE A 15 4.08 4.62 7.06
CA ILE A 15 3.90 4.75 8.50
C ILE A 15 5.29 4.65 9.13
N VAL A 16 5.84 5.76 9.60
CA VAL A 16 7.08 5.77 10.40
C VAL A 16 6.68 5.81 11.87
N SER A 17 6.69 4.67 12.55
CA SER A 17 6.72 4.64 14.01
C SER A 17 8.17 4.82 14.46
N GLY A 18 8.41 5.84 15.29
CA GLY A 18 9.73 6.13 15.83
C GLY A 18 10.23 4.99 16.71
N LEU A 19 11.36 4.40 16.33
CA LEU A 19 12.17 3.57 17.20
C LEU A 19 13.53 4.25 17.39
N THR A 20 13.81 4.54 18.64
CA THR A 20 15.07 5.05 19.16
C THR A 20 16.23 4.14 18.77
N SER A 21 17.35 4.78 18.44
CA SER A 21 18.66 4.21 18.14
C SER A 21 19.02 2.93 18.91
N ALA A 22 19.02 1.80 18.20
CA ALA A 22 19.85 0.65 18.54
C ALA A 22 20.99 0.60 17.53
N ALA A 23 22.23 0.68 18.03
CA ALA A 23 23.43 0.53 17.24
C ALA A 23 23.49 -0.90 16.69
N TRP A 24 23.41 -1.03 15.37
CA TRP A 24 23.56 -2.30 14.68
C TRP A 24 25.01 -2.75 14.79
N ALA A 25 25.24 -3.93 15.37
CA ALA A 25 26.50 -4.63 15.22
C ALA A 25 26.62 -5.05 13.75
N VAL A 26 27.40 -4.28 13.00
CA VAL A 26 27.75 -4.57 11.61
C VAL A 26 28.58 -5.86 11.64
N ASP A 27 28.06 -6.92 11.01
CA ASP A 27 28.83 -8.11 10.69
C ASP A 27 30.13 -7.70 9.98
N LYS A 28 31.22 -8.43 10.23
CA LYS A 28 32.53 -8.13 9.66
C LYS A 28 32.40 -7.79 8.17
N PRO A 29 32.92 -6.64 7.72
CA PRO A 29 32.74 -6.17 6.35
C PRO A 29 33.18 -7.25 5.37
N HIS A 30 32.29 -7.64 4.46
CA HIS A 30 32.70 -8.28 3.21
C HIS A 30 33.73 -7.34 2.57
N GLY A 31 34.93 -7.84 2.29
CA GLY A 31 36.17 -7.07 2.17
C GLY A 31 36.34 -6.16 0.95
N ASP A 32 35.29 -5.54 0.42
CA ASP A 32 35.38 -4.51 -0.61
C ASP A 32 34.48 -3.32 -0.22
N ASP A 33 35.03 -2.12 -0.13
CA ASP A 33 34.27 -0.89 0.11
C ASP A 33 33.23 -0.68 -1.00
N ALA A 34 31.97 -0.42 -0.65
CA ALA A 34 30.96 -0.01 -1.62
C ALA A 34 31.19 1.45 -2.01
N ILE A 35 31.73 1.68 -3.21
CA ILE A 35 31.93 3.02 -3.76
C ILE A 35 30.67 3.44 -4.53
N ILE A 36 30.04 4.53 -4.11
CA ILE A 36 28.96 5.20 -4.85
C ILE A 36 29.58 6.36 -5.63
N GLU A 37 29.70 6.21 -6.94
CA GLU A 37 30.11 7.30 -7.83
C GLU A 37 28.87 7.98 -8.44
N ILE A 38 28.70 9.27 -8.15
CA ILE A 38 27.67 10.08 -8.79
C ILE A 38 28.22 10.58 -10.13
N MET A 39 27.78 9.97 -11.23
CA MET A 39 28.12 10.42 -12.59
C MET A 39 27.01 11.35 -13.11
N PRO A 40 27.20 12.68 -13.10
CA PRO A 40 26.15 13.65 -13.45
C PRO A 40 25.81 13.70 -14.96
N GLY A 41 26.35 12.78 -15.76
CA GLY A 41 26.41 12.87 -17.22
C GLY A 41 25.08 12.68 -17.97
N ASP A 42 24.00 12.28 -17.30
CA ASP A 42 22.72 12.04 -17.98
C ASP A 42 21.51 12.44 -17.11
N MET A 43 21.44 13.72 -16.73
CA MET A 43 20.22 14.30 -16.12
C MET A 43 19.13 14.50 -17.20
N SER A 44 18.59 13.41 -17.74
CA SER A 44 17.63 13.45 -18.86
C SER A 44 16.17 13.67 -18.45
N SER A 45 15.85 13.74 -17.16
CA SER A 45 14.48 13.99 -16.68
C SER A 45 14.44 14.85 -15.41
N THR A 46 13.50 15.81 -15.39
CA THR A 46 13.15 16.57 -14.18
C THR A 46 12.31 15.67 -13.27
N VAL A 47 12.65 15.59 -11.98
CA VAL A 47 11.82 14.89 -10.99
C VAL A 47 10.45 15.58 -10.94
N SER A 48 9.39 14.83 -11.26
CA SER A 48 8.03 15.35 -11.19
C SER A 48 7.70 15.73 -9.74
N PRO A 49 7.19 16.95 -9.48
CA PRO A 49 6.79 17.32 -8.14
C PRO A 49 5.70 16.38 -7.60
N TYR A 50 4.82 15.86 -8.46
CA TYR A 50 3.69 14.99 -8.10
C TYR A 50 4.08 13.60 -7.56
N LEU A 51 5.38 13.29 -7.47
CA LEU A 51 5.86 12.12 -6.72
C LEU A 51 5.77 12.31 -5.21
N PHE A 52 5.73 13.56 -4.74
CA PHE A 52 5.70 13.90 -3.32
C PHE A 52 4.28 14.24 -2.86
N GLY A 53 3.37 13.28 -3.00
CA GLY A 53 1.95 13.43 -2.64
C GLY A 53 1.59 12.87 -1.27
N SER A 54 0.36 13.15 -0.82
CA SER A 54 -0.26 12.47 0.32
C SER A 54 -1.76 12.24 0.06
N ASN A 55 -2.42 11.49 0.95
CA ASN A 55 -3.81 11.06 0.82
C ASN A 55 -4.56 11.37 2.11
N ILE A 56 -5.79 11.85 1.99
CA ILE A 56 -6.67 12.11 3.12
C ILE A 56 -8.08 11.58 2.84
N ARG A 57 -8.68 10.90 3.82
CA ARG A 57 -10.03 10.35 3.68
C ARG A 57 -11.11 11.38 4.03
N TRP A 58 -12.37 11.13 3.67
CA TRP A 58 -13.49 11.96 4.14
C TRP A 58 -13.99 11.58 5.54
N LEU A 59 -13.77 10.31 5.95
CA LEU A 59 -14.19 9.76 7.24
C LEU A 59 -13.30 10.22 8.40
N TRP A 60 -13.78 9.96 9.62
CA TRP A 60 -13.03 10.19 10.87
C TRP A 60 -12.46 11.60 10.99
N ASN A 61 -13.21 12.60 10.52
CA ASN A 61 -12.77 13.99 10.47
C ASN A 61 -11.54 14.19 9.61
N ALA A 62 -11.56 13.58 8.44
CA ALA A 62 -10.44 13.56 7.53
C ALA A 62 -9.18 12.99 8.21
N ASP A 63 -9.30 11.77 8.74
CA ASP A 63 -8.22 11.10 9.47
C ASP A 63 -7.67 11.92 10.66
N GLY A 64 -8.56 12.66 11.33
CA GLY A 64 -8.21 13.56 12.44
C GLY A 64 -7.71 14.95 12.01
N ALA A 65 -7.60 15.23 10.72
CA ALA A 65 -7.17 16.54 10.23
C ALA A 65 -8.19 17.67 10.45
N TRP A 66 -9.47 17.37 10.68
CA TRP A 66 -10.51 18.39 10.83
C TRP A 66 -10.96 18.57 12.28
N ASP A 67 -10.86 19.79 12.80
CA ASP A 67 -11.46 20.16 14.08
C ASP A 67 -12.93 20.58 13.86
N ARG A 68 -13.87 19.68 14.21
CA ARG A 68 -15.32 19.94 14.06
C ARG A 68 -15.80 21.19 14.81
N LYS A 69 -15.22 21.49 15.97
CA LYS A 69 -15.70 22.58 16.84
C LYS A 69 -15.23 23.93 16.30
N LYS A 70 -13.95 24.01 15.97
CA LYS A 70 -13.34 25.23 15.41
C LYS A 70 -13.67 25.42 13.93
N LYS A 71 -14.06 24.35 13.22
CA LYS A 71 -14.34 24.33 11.77
C LYS A 71 -13.11 24.76 10.96
N VAL A 72 -11.95 24.25 11.36
CA VAL A 72 -10.66 24.49 10.71
C VAL A 72 -9.86 23.19 10.71
N VAL A 73 -8.80 23.16 9.91
CA VAL A 73 -7.80 22.08 9.97
C VAL A 73 -7.14 22.11 11.36
N ASN A 74 -6.97 20.94 11.96
CA ASN A 74 -6.28 20.77 13.23
C ASN A 74 -4.86 21.34 13.13
N ASP A 75 -4.49 22.21 14.08
CA ASP A 75 -3.23 22.96 14.03
C ASP A 75 -1.99 22.05 13.96
N ASN A 76 -2.00 20.90 14.65
CA ASN A 76 -0.87 19.95 14.61
C ASN A 76 -0.74 19.29 13.24
N VAL A 77 -1.86 18.88 12.65
CA VAL A 77 -1.88 18.26 11.32
C VAL A 77 -1.50 19.28 10.25
N LEU A 78 -2.02 20.50 10.35
CA LEU A 78 -1.68 21.58 9.44
C LEU A 78 -0.17 21.89 9.48
N ASN A 79 0.41 22.03 10.67
CA ASN A 79 1.84 22.28 10.83
C ASN A 79 2.68 21.13 10.25
N ALA A 80 2.28 19.88 10.49
CA ALA A 80 2.96 18.71 9.91
C ALA A 80 2.88 18.71 8.37
N LEU A 81 1.74 19.08 7.78
CA LEU A 81 1.60 19.18 6.33
C LEU A 81 2.45 20.33 5.74
N LEU A 82 2.54 21.47 6.43
CA LEU A 82 3.39 22.59 6.02
C LEU A 82 4.89 22.25 6.11
N GLU A 83 5.28 21.37 7.03
CA GLU A 83 6.65 20.85 7.13
C GLU A 83 6.94 19.80 6.05
N LEU A 84 6.02 18.84 5.85
CA LEU A 84 6.12 17.77 4.85
C LEU A 84 6.10 18.29 3.41
N LYS A 85 5.37 19.38 3.16
CA LYS A 85 5.20 20.03 1.84
C LYS A 85 4.77 19.06 0.73
N PRO A 86 3.66 18.33 0.90
CA PRO A 86 3.12 17.54 -0.20
C PRO A 86 2.80 18.47 -1.36
N THR A 87 3.14 18.06 -2.58
CA THR A 87 2.88 18.83 -3.80
C THR A 87 1.51 18.51 -4.39
N ILE A 88 0.92 17.38 -3.98
CA ILE A 88 -0.41 16.94 -4.39
C ILE A 88 -1.11 16.20 -3.25
N MET A 89 -2.40 16.44 -3.05
CA MET A 89 -3.22 15.78 -2.03
C MET A 89 -4.37 15.03 -2.68
N ARG A 90 -4.56 13.76 -2.32
CA ARG A 90 -5.64 12.90 -2.79
C ARG A 90 -6.82 12.89 -1.81
N TYR A 91 -8.04 13.02 -2.35
CA TYR A 91 -9.31 13.03 -1.62
C TYR A 91 -10.42 12.43 -2.49
N PRO A 92 -11.50 11.83 -1.96
CA PRO A 92 -11.83 11.53 -0.57
C PRO A 92 -11.17 10.27 -0.03
N GLY A 93 -10.15 9.76 -0.74
CA GLY A 93 -9.13 8.82 -0.27
C GLY A 93 -9.60 7.38 -0.04
N GLY A 94 -8.77 6.44 -0.48
CA GLY A 94 -8.94 5.00 -0.24
C GLY A 94 -10.26 4.42 -0.75
N SER A 95 -10.61 3.22 -0.27
CA SER A 95 -11.84 2.53 -0.65
C SER A 95 -13.12 3.31 -0.30
N GLU A 96 -13.03 4.27 0.61
CA GLU A 96 -14.14 5.12 1.04
C GLU A 96 -14.54 6.15 -0.02
N ALA A 97 -13.68 6.39 -1.01
CA ALA A 97 -14.04 7.16 -2.19
C ALA A 97 -15.16 6.51 -3.02
N ASN A 98 -15.25 5.18 -3.04
CA ASN A 98 -16.30 4.45 -3.75
C ASN A 98 -17.69 4.57 -3.06
N ARG A 99 -17.73 5.14 -1.85
CA ARG A 99 -18.96 5.36 -1.06
C ARG A 99 -19.30 6.84 -0.90
N TYR A 100 -18.40 7.73 -1.30
CA TYR A 100 -18.57 9.16 -1.10
C TYR A 100 -19.54 9.76 -2.12
N ASN A 101 -20.64 10.35 -1.64
CA ASN A 101 -21.52 11.20 -2.45
C ASN A 101 -21.14 12.66 -2.21
N TRP A 102 -20.52 13.29 -3.21
CA TRP A 102 -19.92 14.61 -3.05
C TRP A 102 -20.95 15.71 -2.76
N GLN A 103 -22.17 15.58 -3.29
CA GLN A 103 -23.25 16.54 -3.04
C GLN A 103 -23.65 16.58 -1.56
N ALA A 104 -23.52 15.47 -0.84
CA ALA A 104 -23.75 15.41 0.60
C ALA A 104 -22.62 16.06 1.42
N GLY A 105 -21.43 16.22 0.82
CA GLY A 105 -20.24 16.79 1.47
C GLY A 105 -20.00 18.27 1.17
N VAL A 106 -20.95 19.01 0.58
CA VAL A 106 -20.76 20.42 0.21
C VAL A 106 -21.82 21.33 0.80
N GLY A 107 -21.55 22.64 0.81
CA GLY A 107 -22.45 23.63 1.39
C GLY A 107 -22.45 23.64 2.92
N PRO A 108 -23.40 24.36 3.55
CA PRO A 108 -23.47 24.49 5.01
C PRO A 108 -23.58 23.12 5.69
N VAL A 109 -22.67 22.83 6.63
CA VAL A 109 -22.60 21.53 7.32
C VAL A 109 -23.92 21.11 7.95
N GLN A 110 -24.73 22.04 8.43
CA GLN A 110 -26.04 21.76 9.05
C GLN A 110 -27.10 21.27 8.05
N LEU A 111 -26.87 21.48 6.75
CA LEU A 111 -27.74 21.03 5.65
C LEU A 111 -27.20 19.78 4.95
N ARG A 112 -26.00 19.31 5.32
CA ARG A 112 -25.38 18.12 4.74
C ARG A 112 -26.13 16.86 5.18
N THR A 113 -26.31 15.95 4.23
CA THR A 113 -26.95 14.65 4.49
C THR A 113 -25.92 13.63 4.95
N MET A 114 -26.38 12.60 5.68
CA MET A 114 -25.51 11.51 6.13
C MET A 114 -25.05 10.68 4.93
N LEU A 115 -23.76 10.37 4.92
CA LEU A 115 -23.11 9.41 4.05
C LEU A 115 -22.97 8.06 4.75
N VAL A 116 -22.91 6.98 3.99
CA VAL A 116 -22.63 5.64 4.51
C VAL A 116 -21.16 5.34 4.28
N GLY A 117 -20.37 5.25 5.35
CA GLY A 117 -19.00 4.77 5.34
C GLY A 117 -18.87 3.36 5.93
N VAL A 118 -17.64 2.88 6.05
CA VAL A 118 -17.35 1.56 6.63
C VAL A 118 -17.91 1.36 8.05
N ASP A 119 -17.90 2.39 8.90
CA ASP A 119 -18.36 2.31 10.29
C ASP A 119 -19.84 2.71 10.47
N GLY A 120 -20.59 2.83 9.38
CA GLY A 120 -21.99 3.24 9.38
C GLY A 120 -22.21 4.64 8.83
N LYS A 121 -23.24 5.34 9.34
CA LYS A 121 -23.65 6.64 8.83
C LYS A 121 -22.94 7.78 9.55
N ASP A 122 -22.31 8.69 8.82
CA ASP A 122 -21.76 9.94 9.36
C ASP A 122 -22.03 11.12 8.41
N VAL A 123 -21.99 12.34 8.94
CA VAL A 123 -22.02 13.57 8.15
C VAL A 123 -20.58 13.91 7.76
N SER A 124 -20.36 14.25 6.49
CA SER A 124 -19.07 14.80 6.05
C SER A 124 -18.90 16.24 6.57
N TYR A 125 -18.23 16.38 7.71
CA TYR A 125 -17.82 17.68 8.26
C TYR A 125 -16.65 18.29 7.50
N PHE A 126 -15.84 17.43 6.88
CA PHE A 126 -14.76 17.78 5.97
C PHE A 126 -15.13 17.23 4.60
N GLY A 127 -15.44 18.14 3.69
CA GLY A 127 -15.92 17.86 2.34
C GLY A 127 -15.08 18.54 1.28
N THR A 128 -15.64 18.67 0.07
CA THR A 128 -14.90 19.22 -1.09
C THR A 128 -14.36 20.62 -0.82
N ASP A 129 -15.16 21.52 -0.24
CA ASP A 129 -14.73 22.91 -0.04
C ASP A 129 -13.64 23.02 1.04
N GLU A 130 -13.78 22.27 2.15
CA GLU A 130 -12.77 22.20 3.20
C GLU A 130 -11.45 21.62 2.67
N PHE A 131 -11.52 20.57 1.86
CA PHE A 131 -10.36 19.96 1.21
C PHE A 131 -9.63 20.93 0.28
N LEU A 132 -10.36 21.63 -0.60
CA LEU A 132 -9.75 22.58 -1.53
C LEU A 132 -9.20 23.83 -0.82
N GLY A 133 -9.76 24.17 0.34
CA GLY A 133 -9.22 25.18 1.25
C GLY A 133 -7.88 24.73 1.86
N LEU A 134 -7.81 23.50 2.35
CA LEU A 134 -6.57 22.90 2.87
C LEU A 134 -5.48 22.86 1.79
N CYS A 135 -5.78 22.36 0.59
CA CYS A 135 -4.85 22.31 -0.53
C CYS A 135 -4.27 23.69 -0.85
N LYS A 136 -5.12 24.72 -0.88
CA LYS A 136 -4.69 26.10 -1.06
C LYS A 136 -3.78 26.59 0.07
N GLN A 137 -4.12 26.26 1.32
CA GLN A 137 -3.37 26.67 2.50
C GLN A 137 -1.95 26.09 2.53
N ILE A 138 -1.78 24.84 2.11
CA ILE A 138 -0.48 24.16 2.10
C ILE A 138 0.27 24.25 0.76
N GLY A 139 -0.38 24.80 -0.28
CA GLY A 139 0.20 24.92 -1.62
C GLY A 139 0.29 23.62 -2.40
N ALA A 140 -0.56 22.63 -2.10
CA ALA A 140 -0.60 21.34 -2.77
C ALA A 140 -1.72 21.30 -3.82
N GLU A 141 -1.45 20.74 -5.00
CA GLU A 141 -2.49 20.52 -6.01
C GLU A 141 -3.51 19.47 -5.52
N PRO A 142 -4.81 19.66 -5.75
CA PRO A 142 -5.80 18.63 -5.44
C PRO A 142 -5.90 17.57 -6.54
N ILE A 143 -5.96 16.30 -6.14
CA ILE A 143 -6.44 15.17 -6.96
C ILE A 143 -7.70 14.56 -6.31
N ILE A 144 -8.77 14.42 -7.10
CA ILE A 144 -10.05 13.88 -6.62
C ILE A 144 -10.36 12.52 -7.22
N THR A 145 -10.67 11.54 -6.36
CA THR A 145 -11.21 10.24 -6.77
C THR A 145 -12.73 10.32 -6.90
N ALA A 146 -13.24 10.28 -8.12
CA ALA A 146 -14.67 10.23 -8.39
C ALA A 146 -15.24 8.85 -8.05
N ASN A 147 -16.37 8.81 -7.34
CA ASN A 147 -17.05 7.57 -7.02
C ASN A 147 -17.64 6.93 -8.29
N ALA A 148 -16.96 5.94 -8.85
CA ALA A 148 -17.42 5.19 -10.01
C ALA A 148 -18.18 3.90 -9.65
N ALA A 149 -18.29 3.59 -8.36
CA ALA A 149 -18.95 2.39 -7.86
C ALA A 149 -20.47 2.59 -7.77
N THR A 150 -20.89 3.70 -7.17
CA THR A 150 -22.31 3.96 -6.84
C THR A 150 -22.88 5.22 -7.48
N LEU A 151 -22.06 6.11 -8.03
CA LEU A 151 -22.51 7.29 -8.78
C LEU A 151 -22.30 7.15 -10.29
N THR A 152 -22.80 8.13 -11.04
CA THR A 152 -22.77 8.17 -12.50
C THR A 152 -21.72 9.14 -13.04
N GLU A 153 -21.41 9.03 -14.33
CA GLU A 153 -20.56 9.96 -15.06
C GLU A 153 -21.10 11.40 -15.03
N ARG A 154 -22.43 11.55 -14.94
CA ARG A 154 -23.08 12.85 -14.77
C ARG A 154 -22.76 13.44 -13.41
N ASP A 155 -22.84 12.66 -12.33
CA ASP A 155 -22.49 13.13 -10.98
C ASP A 155 -21.04 13.60 -10.92
N ALA A 156 -20.13 12.87 -11.55
CA ALA A 156 -18.71 13.24 -11.64
C ALA A 156 -18.50 14.52 -12.46
N ALA A 157 -19.17 14.66 -13.61
CA ALA A 157 -19.10 15.87 -14.43
C ALA A 157 -19.71 17.10 -13.72
N GLU A 158 -20.77 16.92 -12.94
CA GLU A 158 -21.33 17.99 -12.10
C GLU A 158 -20.35 18.38 -10.98
N TRP A 159 -19.60 17.43 -10.41
CA TRP A 159 -18.54 17.73 -9.44
C TRP A 159 -17.41 18.57 -10.07
N VAL A 160 -16.95 18.20 -11.27
CA VAL A 160 -15.96 18.99 -12.05
C VAL A 160 -16.46 20.42 -12.26
N LYS A 161 -17.71 20.60 -12.69
CA LYS A 161 -18.30 21.93 -12.85
C LYS A 161 -18.31 22.70 -11.54
N TYR A 162 -18.70 22.03 -10.46
CA TYR A 162 -18.76 22.63 -9.13
C TYR A 162 -17.40 23.12 -8.65
N THR A 163 -16.32 22.36 -8.87
CA THR A 163 -14.98 22.77 -8.42
C THR A 163 -14.33 23.82 -9.32
N ASN A 164 -14.60 23.79 -10.63
CA ASN A 164 -13.79 24.54 -11.60
C ASN A 164 -14.52 25.75 -12.23
N SER A 165 -15.87 25.79 -12.21
CA SER A 165 -16.68 26.90 -12.75
C SER A 165 -16.90 28.05 -11.75
N ARG A 166 -16.28 28.00 -10.57
CA ARG A 166 -16.39 29.05 -9.56
C ARG A 166 -15.72 30.34 -10.05
N LYS A 167 -16.40 31.47 -9.83
CA LYS A 167 -15.85 32.81 -10.13
C LYS A 167 -14.81 33.26 -9.11
N SER A 168 -14.97 32.84 -7.86
CA SER A 168 -14.00 33.13 -6.81
C SER A 168 -12.76 32.23 -6.93
N ASN A 169 -11.61 32.78 -6.59
CA ASN A 169 -10.34 32.06 -6.45
C ASN A 169 -10.04 31.69 -4.99
N ASP A 170 -11.04 31.73 -4.10
CA ASP A 170 -10.88 31.42 -2.67
C ASP A 170 -10.48 29.97 -2.42
N LEU A 171 -10.84 29.06 -3.33
CA LEU A 171 -10.51 27.64 -3.29
C LEU A 171 -9.71 27.24 -4.53
N MET A 172 -8.86 26.22 -4.40
CA MET A 172 -8.16 25.65 -5.56
C MET A 172 -9.14 25.02 -6.55
N LYS A 173 -8.79 25.08 -7.84
CA LYS A 173 -9.45 24.32 -8.90
C LYS A 173 -8.84 22.93 -8.97
N VAL A 174 -9.61 21.95 -9.43
CA VAL A 174 -9.19 20.55 -9.47
C VAL A 174 -8.74 20.19 -10.87
N LYS A 175 -7.44 19.94 -11.02
CA LYS A 175 -6.83 19.56 -12.28
C LYS A 175 -6.78 18.05 -12.47
N PHE A 176 -6.56 17.28 -11.41
CA PHE A 176 -6.37 15.83 -11.49
C PHE A 176 -7.58 15.10 -10.93
N TRP A 177 -8.05 14.09 -11.65
CA TRP A 177 -9.20 13.30 -11.27
C TRP A 177 -8.94 11.82 -11.51
N GLU A 178 -9.36 10.95 -10.61
CA GLU A 178 -9.31 9.50 -10.75
C GLU A 178 -10.73 8.95 -10.90
N ILE A 179 -10.91 7.88 -11.66
CA ILE A 179 -12.22 7.23 -11.84
C ILE A 179 -12.28 5.98 -10.96
N GLY A 180 -12.89 6.09 -9.78
CA GLY A 180 -12.98 5.00 -8.80
C GLY A 180 -11.65 4.68 -8.11
N ASN A 181 -11.71 3.83 -7.09
CA ASN A 181 -10.58 3.30 -6.35
C ASN A 181 -10.57 1.77 -6.40
N GLU A 182 -9.46 1.13 -6.77
CA GLU A 182 -9.27 -0.35 -6.72
C GLU A 182 -10.49 -1.17 -7.22
N PRO A 183 -11.00 -0.86 -8.42
CA PRO A 183 -12.22 -1.48 -8.96
C PRO A 183 -12.07 -2.99 -9.20
N ASP A 184 -10.86 -3.52 -9.30
CA ASP A 184 -10.59 -4.96 -9.42
C ASP A 184 -11.05 -5.74 -8.18
N GLY A 185 -11.13 -5.09 -7.02
CA GLY A 185 -11.72 -5.64 -5.79
C GLY A 185 -13.25 -5.60 -5.73
N GLU A 186 -13.93 -4.94 -6.67
CA GLU A 186 -15.39 -4.72 -6.64
C GLU A 186 -16.21 -5.75 -7.44
N GLY A 187 -15.55 -6.78 -7.98
CA GLY A 187 -16.23 -7.84 -8.74
C GLY A 187 -16.63 -7.45 -10.16
N ILE A 188 -16.10 -6.33 -10.68
CA ILE A 188 -16.22 -5.91 -12.08
C ILE A 188 -15.03 -6.44 -12.89
N THR A 189 -15.22 -6.71 -14.18
CA THR A 189 -14.13 -7.08 -15.08
C THR A 189 -13.38 -5.86 -15.60
N SER A 190 -12.13 -6.03 -16.02
CA SER A 190 -11.32 -4.96 -16.64
C SER A 190 -12.04 -4.29 -17.83
N THR A 191 -12.72 -5.06 -18.68
CA THR A 191 -13.48 -4.52 -19.82
C THR A 191 -14.65 -3.65 -19.37
N GLN A 192 -15.44 -4.10 -18.39
CA GLN A 192 -16.57 -3.33 -17.85
C GLN A 192 -16.07 -2.05 -17.16
N TYR A 193 -14.94 -2.11 -16.46
CA TYR A 193 -14.32 -0.92 -15.90
C TYR A 193 -13.82 0.04 -16.99
N ALA A 194 -13.20 -0.45 -18.07
CA ALA A 194 -12.76 0.37 -19.19
C ALA A 194 -13.94 1.11 -19.87
N GLU A 195 -15.09 0.47 -20.02
CA GLU A 195 -16.32 1.10 -20.49
C GLU A 195 -16.76 2.25 -19.57
N LYS A 196 -16.76 2.02 -18.25
CA LYS A 196 -17.03 3.08 -17.26
C LYS A 196 -16.02 4.23 -17.35
N VAL A 197 -14.72 3.92 -17.42
CA VAL A 197 -13.66 4.93 -17.55
C VAL A 197 -13.89 5.81 -18.76
N ASN A 198 -14.24 5.23 -19.90
CA ASN A 198 -14.52 5.99 -21.12
C ASN A 198 -15.73 6.93 -20.97
N LEU A 199 -16.82 6.47 -20.35
CA LEU A 199 -18.01 7.28 -20.09
C LEU A 199 -17.71 8.46 -19.15
N PHE A 200 -17.06 8.17 -18.01
CA PHE A 200 -16.67 9.18 -17.02
C PHE A 200 -15.70 10.19 -17.61
N ALA A 201 -14.61 9.73 -18.26
CA ALA A 201 -13.61 10.61 -18.86
C ALA A 201 -14.24 11.56 -19.89
N SER A 202 -15.13 11.06 -20.75
CA SER A 202 -15.84 11.86 -21.74
C SER A 202 -16.75 12.93 -21.11
N ALA A 203 -17.58 12.55 -20.13
CA ALA A 203 -18.48 13.47 -19.46
C ALA A 203 -17.72 14.56 -18.67
N MET A 204 -16.67 14.16 -17.95
CA MET A 204 -15.85 15.06 -17.13
C MET A 204 -15.03 16.03 -18.00
N LYS A 205 -14.41 15.55 -19.09
CA LYS A 205 -13.69 16.43 -20.03
C LYS A 205 -14.63 17.36 -20.82
N THR A 206 -15.89 16.98 -20.99
CA THR A 206 -16.92 17.89 -21.54
C THR A 206 -17.24 19.01 -20.55
N ALA A 207 -17.24 18.72 -19.24
CA ALA A 207 -17.43 19.72 -18.20
C ALA A 207 -16.26 20.70 -18.09
N ASP A 208 -15.03 20.19 -18.18
CA ASP A 208 -13.80 20.99 -18.21
C ASP A 208 -12.72 20.26 -19.03
N PRO A 209 -12.41 20.73 -20.26
CA PRO A 209 -11.39 20.12 -21.11
C PRO A 209 -9.96 20.21 -20.56
N GLY A 210 -9.72 21.04 -19.54
CA GLY A 210 -8.39 21.26 -18.95
C GLY A 210 -7.99 20.26 -17.86
N ILE A 211 -8.90 19.38 -17.45
CA ILE A 211 -8.60 18.36 -16.42
C ILE A 211 -7.80 17.19 -17.00
N ARG A 212 -7.16 16.46 -16.10
CA ARG A 212 -6.45 15.21 -16.37
C ARG A 212 -7.14 14.06 -15.66
N ILE A 213 -7.35 12.98 -16.39
CA ILE A 213 -8.09 11.81 -15.93
C ILE A 213 -7.13 10.64 -15.67
N GLY A 214 -7.30 9.98 -14.53
CA GLY A 214 -6.59 8.78 -14.12
C GLY A 214 -7.52 7.58 -14.03
N ALA A 215 -6.99 6.41 -14.34
CA ALA A 215 -7.67 5.13 -14.14
C ALA A 215 -6.86 4.21 -13.22
N ALA A 216 -7.57 3.46 -12.38
CA ALA A 216 -6.99 2.48 -11.48
C ALA A 216 -6.54 1.23 -12.24
N VAL A 217 -5.26 0.91 -12.07
CA VAL A 217 -4.65 -0.34 -12.52
C VAL A 217 -4.62 -1.32 -11.34
N SER A 218 -4.23 -2.57 -11.58
CA SER A 218 -4.31 -3.60 -10.55
C SER A 218 -3.46 -3.28 -9.33
N ASP A 219 -3.94 -3.67 -8.16
CA ASP A 219 -3.16 -3.70 -6.92
C ASP A 219 -2.17 -4.88 -6.84
N ARG A 220 -2.25 -5.81 -7.80
CA ARG A 220 -1.41 -7.00 -7.91
C ARG A 220 -0.12 -6.71 -8.67
N SER A 221 0.81 -7.66 -8.59
CA SER A 221 2.06 -7.63 -9.35
C SER A 221 2.16 -8.79 -10.35
N GLY A 222 3.02 -8.65 -11.36
CA GLY A 222 3.36 -9.73 -12.29
C GLY A 222 2.24 -10.11 -13.25
N PRO A 223 2.16 -11.38 -13.69
CA PRO A 223 1.19 -11.84 -14.69
C PRO A 223 -0.28 -11.61 -14.33
N ASP A 224 -0.59 -11.53 -13.03
CA ASP A 224 -1.95 -11.25 -12.57
C ASP A 224 -2.36 -9.79 -12.75
N ALA A 225 -1.42 -8.84 -12.59
CA ALA A 225 -1.66 -7.44 -12.94
C ALA A 225 -1.94 -7.28 -14.44
N ALA A 226 -1.21 -8.01 -15.29
CA ALA A 226 -1.36 -7.93 -16.74
C ALA A 226 -2.77 -8.34 -17.24
N LYS A 227 -3.47 -9.22 -16.51
CA LYS A 227 -4.85 -9.64 -16.82
C LYS A 227 -5.85 -8.50 -16.61
N TRP A 228 -5.56 -7.54 -15.74
CA TRP A 228 -6.37 -6.35 -15.52
C TRP A 228 -5.90 -5.17 -16.38
N ASP A 229 -4.61 -4.88 -16.37
CA ASP A 229 -4.06 -3.64 -16.93
C ASP A 229 -4.12 -3.62 -18.46
N SER A 230 -3.79 -4.75 -19.11
CA SER A 230 -3.68 -4.77 -20.57
C SER A 230 -5.03 -4.51 -21.27
N PRO A 231 -6.14 -5.20 -20.91
CA PRO A 231 -7.43 -4.90 -21.52
C PRO A 231 -7.91 -3.48 -21.23
N LEU A 232 -7.69 -2.98 -19.99
CA LEU A 232 -8.04 -1.61 -19.59
C LEU A 232 -7.34 -0.58 -20.47
N LEU A 233 -6.01 -0.67 -20.57
CA LEU A 233 -5.21 0.30 -21.32
C LEU A 233 -5.48 0.24 -22.82
N GLN A 234 -5.76 -0.94 -23.38
CA GLN A 234 -6.15 -1.07 -24.78
C GLN A 234 -7.50 -0.39 -25.07
N ALA A 235 -8.48 -0.54 -24.18
CA ALA A 235 -9.83 -0.02 -24.38
C ALA A 235 -10.01 1.46 -23.98
N ALA A 236 -9.30 1.93 -22.96
CA ALA A 236 -9.49 3.27 -22.38
C ALA A 236 -8.24 4.16 -22.40
N GLY A 237 -7.06 3.63 -22.76
CA GLY A 237 -5.77 4.35 -22.67
C GLY A 237 -5.71 5.68 -23.43
N LYS A 238 -6.52 5.86 -24.48
CA LYS A 238 -6.60 7.12 -25.25
C LYS A 238 -7.39 8.23 -24.54
N ASN A 239 -8.19 7.89 -23.55
CA ASN A 239 -9.10 8.82 -22.87
C ASN A 239 -8.59 9.24 -21.49
N ILE A 240 -7.55 8.58 -20.97
CA ILE A 240 -6.88 8.87 -19.70
C ILE A 240 -5.52 9.54 -19.93
N ASP A 241 -5.03 10.22 -18.90
CA ASP A 241 -3.81 11.03 -18.88
C ASP A 241 -2.74 10.48 -17.91
N PHE A 242 -3.15 9.58 -16.99
CA PHE A 242 -2.29 8.87 -16.04
C PHE A 242 -2.96 7.56 -15.56
N ILE A 243 -2.19 6.72 -14.86
CA ILE A 243 -2.67 5.53 -14.15
C ILE A 243 -2.42 5.68 -12.66
N THR A 244 -3.19 4.97 -11.83
CA THR A 244 -3.07 5.00 -10.37
C THR A 244 -2.81 3.59 -9.83
N PRO A 245 -1.53 3.17 -9.76
CA PRO A 245 -1.16 1.92 -9.11
C PRO A 245 -1.20 2.06 -7.60
N HIS A 246 -1.56 0.98 -6.91
CA HIS A 246 -1.45 0.88 -5.46
C HIS A 246 -0.47 -0.20 -5.09
N PHE A 247 0.45 0.13 -4.19
CA PHE A 247 1.45 -0.79 -3.68
C PHE A 247 1.59 -0.58 -2.19
N TYR A 248 1.25 -1.60 -1.43
CA TYR A 248 1.50 -1.65 0.00
C TYR A 248 2.51 -2.76 0.24
N SER A 249 3.69 -2.39 0.73
CA SER A 249 4.56 -3.39 1.35
C SER A 249 3.98 -3.68 2.73
N THR A 250 3.47 -4.90 2.91
CA THR A 250 3.37 -5.43 4.26
C THR A 250 4.80 -5.67 4.72
N PHE A 251 5.23 -5.00 5.80
CA PHE A 251 6.36 -5.50 6.56
C PHE A 251 5.98 -6.90 6.99
N ASN A 252 6.57 -7.89 6.33
CA ASN A 252 6.49 -9.25 6.80
C ASN A 252 7.23 -9.30 8.13
N LEU A 253 6.49 -9.30 9.23
CA LEU A 253 7.07 -9.43 10.57
C LEU A 253 7.56 -10.86 10.85
N GLY A 254 7.46 -11.74 9.85
CA GLY A 254 7.76 -13.14 10.01
C GLY A 254 6.77 -13.84 10.93
N TRP A 255 7.15 -15.03 11.37
CA TRP A 255 6.48 -15.75 12.44
C TRP A 255 7.16 -15.49 13.78
N ALA A 256 6.44 -14.86 14.71
CA ALA A 256 6.85 -14.76 16.11
C ALA A 256 6.20 -15.87 16.95
N PHE A 257 7.02 -16.63 17.68
CA PHE A 257 6.62 -17.72 18.57
C PHE A 257 6.89 -17.31 20.02
N TYR A 258 5.83 -16.97 20.74
CA TYR A 258 5.87 -16.58 22.17
C TYR A 258 5.56 -17.73 23.14
N GLY A 259 5.50 -18.94 22.61
CA GLY A 259 5.10 -20.13 23.34
C GLY A 259 5.14 -21.34 22.44
N ASN A 260 5.01 -22.53 23.02
CA ASN A 260 5.00 -23.77 22.23
C ASN A 260 3.85 -23.76 21.23
N GLU A 261 4.15 -23.48 19.96
CA GLU A 261 3.17 -23.38 18.88
C GLU A 261 3.73 -23.97 17.59
N THR A 262 2.85 -24.19 16.61
CA THR A 262 3.23 -24.67 15.28
C THR A 262 2.58 -23.81 14.21
N LYS A 263 3.41 -23.34 13.28
CA LYS A 263 2.97 -22.61 12.08
C LYS A 263 3.39 -23.40 10.85
N TRP A 264 2.69 -23.18 9.75
CA TRP A 264 2.90 -23.95 8.53
C TRP A 264 2.50 -23.16 7.30
N VAL A 265 3.07 -23.56 6.16
CA VAL A 265 2.73 -23.09 4.83
C VAL A 265 2.57 -24.25 3.87
N GLU A 266 1.85 -23.98 2.78
CA GLU A 266 1.72 -24.88 1.66
C GLU A 266 2.72 -24.48 0.57
N PHE A 267 3.53 -25.43 0.14
CA PHE A 267 4.53 -25.25 -0.91
C PHE A 267 4.28 -26.23 -2.04
N LYS A 268 4.21 -25.73 -3.28
CA LYS A 268 4.07 -26.55 -4.47
C LYS A 268 5.44 -26.88 -5.05
N ALA A 269 5.87 -28.14 -4.90
CA ALA A 269 7.09 -28.62 -5.52
C ALA A 269 6.84 -29.01 -6.98
N ASP A 270 7.68 -28.53 -7.90
CA ASP A 270 7.54 -28.84 -9.33
C ASP A 270 7.94 -30.28 -9.69
N SER A 271 8.78 -30.91 -8.88
CA SER A 271 9.25 -32.28 -9.07
C SER A 271 9.70 -32.91 -7.76
N ASP A 272 9.64 -34.23 -7.67
CA ASP A 272 10.21 -34.98 -6.57
C ASP A 272 11.69 -34.62 -6.37
N GLY A 273 12.15 -34.57 -5.12
CA GLY A 273 13.57 -34.50 -4.79
C GLY A 273 13.89 -33.67 -3.57
N THR A 274 15.18 -33.43 -3.37
CA THR A 274 15.71 -32.64 -2.25
C THR A 274 15.66 -31.15 -2.60
N TYR A 275 14.97 -30.40 -1.75
CA TYR A 275 14.95 -28.94 -1.71
C TYR A 275 15.78 -28.47 -0.52
N MET A 276 16.33 -27.27 -0.58
CA MET A 276 16.97 -26.60 0.55
C MET A 276 16.00 -25.58 1.14
N LEU A 277 15.69 -25.77 2.41
CA LEU A 277 14.96 -24.81 3.22
C LEU A 277 15.97 -23.86 3.89
N GLU A 278 15.86 -22.57 3.67
CA GLU A 278 16.66 -21.55 4.34
C GLU A 278 15.75 -20.73 5.26
N LEU A 279 15.92 -20.88 6.57
CA LEU A 279 15.17 -20.15 7.60
C LEU A 279 15.99 -18.96 8.07
N ILE A 280 15.47 -17.74 7.91
CA ILE A 280 16.06 -16.55 8.50
C ILE A 280 15.42 -16.38 9.87
N ALA A 281 16.18 -16.68 10.93
CA ALA A 281 15.65 -16.81 12.28
C ALA A 281 16.53 -16.13 13.32
N GLU A 282 15.89 -15.70 14.41
CA GLU A 282 16.54 -15.26 15.65
C GLU A 282 15.75 -15.75 16.86
N GLY A 283 16.35 -15.70 18.03
CA GLY A 283 15.76 -16.18 19.26
C GLY A 283 16.26 -15.40 20.48
N THR A 284 15.48 -15.44 21.55
CA THR A 284 15.92 -14.98 22.87
C THR A 284 16.22 -16.20 23.74
N PRO A 285 17.38 -16.26 24.42
CA PRO A 285 17.67 -17.33 25.37
C PRO A 285 16.95 -17.09 26.71
N ALA A 286 16.69 -18.17 27.43
CA ALA A 286 16.28 -18.13 28.84
C ALA A 286 16.93 -19.29 29.61
N ASP A 287 17.38 -19.04 30.84
CA ASP A 287 18.09 -20.03 31.68
C ASP A 287 19.26 -20.72 30.92
N GLY A 288 19.97 -19.96 30.10
CA GLY A 288 21.11 -20.45 29.31
C GLY A 288 20.77 -21.38 28.14
N GLY A 289 19.48 -21.59 27.84
CA GLY A 289 19.01 -22.38 26.70
C GLY A 289 18.37 -21.52 25.62
N TRP A 290 18.57 -21.92 24.36
CA TRP A 290 18.03 -21.27 23.16
C TRP A 290 16.73 -21.94 22.68
N PRO A 291 15.92 -21.25 21.85
CA PRO A 291 14.76 -21.85 21.21
C PRO A 291 15.13 -23.05 20.34
N ILE A 292 14.32 -24.10 20.41
CA ILE A 292 14.42 -25.30 19.59
C ILE A 292 13.18 -25.37 18.72
N ILE A 293 13.40 -25.47 17.41
CA ILE A 293 12.34 -25.66 16.43
C ILE A 293 12.43 -27.03 15.78
N VAL A 294 11.28 -27.65 15.54
CA VAL A 294 11.14 -28.89 14.77
C VAL A 294 10.48 -28.57 13.44
N ILE A 295 11.13 -28.95 12.35
CA ILE A 295 10.62 -28.78 10.99
C ILE A 295 10.02 -30.11 10.52
N LYS A 296 8.79 -30.06 9.99
CA LYS A 296 8.17 -31.20 9.31
C LYS A 296 7.81 -30.86 7.88
N ALA A 297 8.07 -31.79 6.98
CA ALA A 297 7.46 -31.82 5.65
C ALA A 297 6.32 -32.85 5.69
N ASP A 298 5.11 -32.39 5.40
CA ASP A 298 3.84 -33.06 5.64
C ASP A 298 3.72 -33.58 7.07
N LYS A 299 3.91 -34.88 7.27
CA LYS A 299 3.82 -35.54 8.58
C LYS A 299 5.18 -36.01 9.11
N SER A 300 6.24 -35.88 8.32
CA SER A 300 7.57 -36.39 8.62
C SER A 300 8.45 -35.29 9.19
N VAL A 301 9.11 -35.55 10.32
CA VAL A 301 10.15 -34.67 10.86
C VAL A 301 11.35 -34.71 9.91
N VAL A 302 11.77 -33.54 9.45
CA VAL A 302 12.87 -33.36 8.49
C VAL A 302 14.05 -32.60 9.07
N GLY A 303 13.86 -31.92 10.20
CA GLY A 303 14.95 -31.25 10.90
C GLY A 303 14.56 -30.82 12.30
N GLU A 304 15.57 -30.65 13.14
CA GLU A 304 15.48 -29.98 14.43
C GLU A 304 16.64 -28.97 14.48
N LEU A 305 16.35 -27.74 14.87
CA LEU A 305 17.32 -26.66 14.91
C LEU A 305 17.27 -25.94 16.25
N ILE A 306 18.44 -25.53 16.73
CA ILE A 306 18.58 -24.57 17.81
C ILE A 306 18.76 -23.20 17.17
N VAL A 307 17.87 -22.26 17.47
CA VAL A 307 17.93 -20.88 16.99
C VAL A 307 18.82 -20.08 17.94
N ASP A 308 20.12 -20.24 17.77
CA ASP A 308 21.21 -19.81 18.65
C ASP A 308 21.75 -18.39 18.38
N SER A 309 20.88 -17.45 17.99
CA SER A 309 21.29 -16.10 17.60
C SER A 309 20.27 -15.05 18.04
N THR A 310 20.73 -13.95 18.64
CA THR A 310 19.89 -12.77 18.93
C THR A 310 19.84 -11.77 17.77
N VAL A 311 20.37 -12.16 16.62
CA VAL A 311 20.27 -11.41 15.36
C VAL A 311 19.87 -12.39 14.26
N TRP A 312 19.18 -11.91 13.24
CA TRP A 312 18.78 -12.72 12.09
C TRP A 312 19.94 -13.51 11.49
N ARG A 313 19.82 -14.84 11.52
CA ARG A 313 20.77 -15.79 10.94
C ARG A 313 20.04 -16.74 10.02
N THR A 314 20.68 -17.14 8.93
CA THR A 314 20.16 -18.16 8.01
C THR A 314 20.55 -19.58 8.46
N TYR A 315 19.55 -20.45 8.63
CA TYR A 315 19.71 -21.88 8.90
C TYR A 315 19.26 -22.69 7.69
N LYS A 316 20.10 -23.61 7.20
CA LYS A 316 19.83 -24.37 5.98
C LYS A 316 19.53 -25.84 6.27
N ILE A 317 18.40 -26.35 5.79
CA ILE A 317 17.95 -27.73 6.03
C ILE A 317 17.56 -28.38 4.68
N PRO A 318 18.16 -29.50 4.29
CA PRO A 318 17.68 -30.28 3.16
C PRO A 318 16.35 -30.97 3.50
N VAL A 319 15.34 -30.82 2.65
CA VAL A 319 14.01 -31.44 2.80
C VAL A 319 13.64 -32.19 1.52
N ASN A 320 13.23 -33.45 1.64
CA ASN A 320 12.73 -34.22 0.51
C ASN A 320 11.23 -33.97 0.34
N LEU A 321 10.84 -33.47 -0.84
CA LEU A 321 9.45 -33.15 -1.15
C LEU A 321 8.99 -33.96 -2.37
N ASN A 322 7.71 -34.32 -2.38
CA ASN A 322 7.07 -34.94 -3.53
C ASN A 322 6.53 -33.84 -4.47
N ALA A 323 6.46 -34.10 -5.76
CA ALA A 323 5.84 -33.21 -6.72
C ALA A 323 4.38 -32.93 -6.33
N GLY A 324 3.98 -31.66 -6.44
CA GLY A 324 2.66 -31.19 -6.01
C GLY A 324 2.71 -30.44 -4.67
N MET A 325 1.56 -30.37 -4.00
CA MET A 325 1.41 -29.61 -2.76
C MET A 325 1.99 -30.39 -1.57
N ASN A 326 2.90 -29.77 -0.83
CA ASN A 326 3.47 -30.26 0.42
C ASN A 326 3.21 -29.23 1.51
N ARG A 327 3.03 -29.67 2.75
CA ARG A 327 2.94 -28.78 3.91
C ARG A 327 4.28 -28.72 4.63
N ILE A 328 4.87 -27.53 4.75
CA ILE A 328 6.06 -27.33 5.57
C ILE A 328 5.61 -26.70 6.88
N SER A 329 5.92 -27.32 8.01
CA SER A 329 5.57 -26.81 9.35
C SER A 329 6.79 -26.63 10.23
N ILE A 330 6.76 -25.60 11.06
CA ILE A 330 7.77 -25.26 12.05
C ILE A 330 7.08 -25.22 13.41
N SER A 331 7.55 -26.04 14.34
CA SER A 331 7.07 -26.10 15.71
C SER A 331 8.13 -25.55 16.64
N TYR A 332 7.82 -24.52 17.43
CA TYR A 332 8.63 -24.12 18.58
C TYR A 332 8.26 -25.01 19.77
N ILE A 333 9.23 -25.69 20.39
CA ILE A 333 8.93 -26.82 21.29
C ILE A 333 9.46 -26.73 22.72
N ASN A 334 10.27 -25.73 23.05
CA ASN A 334 10.89 -25.59 24.37
C ASN A 334 10.72 -24.20 24.97
N ASP A 335 9.52 -23.64 24.88
CA ASP A 335 9.11 -22.43 25.59
C ASP A 335 9.49 -22.44 27.07
N LEU A 336 9.95 -21.30 27.56
CA LEU A 336 10.37 -21.10 28.94
C LEU A 336 10.39 -19.63 29.32
N VAL A 337 9.63 -19.28 30.36
CA VAL A 337 9.84 -18.07 31.14
C VAL A 337 10.65 -18.44 32.39
N SER A 338 11.86 -17.89 32.53
CA SER A 338 12.74 -18.17 33.65
C SER A 338 12.26 -17.50 34.94
N LYS A 339 12.78 -17.96 36.09
CA LYS A 339 12.50 -17.32 37.38
C LYS A 339 13.10 -15.93 37.51
N THR A 340 14.09 -15.59 36.68
CA THR A 340 14.72 -14.26 36.63
C THR A 340 13.99 -13.30 35.68
N GLY A 341 12.94 -13.78 34.99
CA GLY A 341 12.13 -12.98 34.07
C GLY A 341 12.64 -12.96 32.63
N GLU A 342 13.59 -13.83 32.27
CA GLU A 342 13.96 -14.07 30.87
C GLU A 342 12.84 -14.86 30.19
N ASP A 343 12.57 -14.55 28.93
CA ASP A 343 11.51 -15.20 28.16
C ASP A 343 12.11 -15.73 26.84
N ARG A 344 11.98 -17.04 26.63
CA ARG A 344 12.54 -17.71 25.47
C ARG A 344 11.53 -17.62 24.32
N ASN A 345 11.89 -16.88 23.29
CA ASN A 345 11.05 -16.64 22.14
C ASN A 345 11.81 -17.01 20.86
N CYS A 346 11.09 -17.47 19.85
CA CYS A 346 11.64 -17.76 18.54
C CYS A 346 11.00 -16.87 17.49
N PHE A 347 11.78 -16.37 16.55
CA PHE A 347 11.30 -15.55 15.45
C PHE A 347 11.85 -16.09 14.13
N ILE A 348 10.98 -16.24 13.13
CA ILE A 348 11.35 -16.63 11.77
C ILE A 348 10.95 -15.48 10.86
N TYR A 349 11.90 -14.66 10.41
CA TYR A 349 11.63 -13.54 9.50
C TYR A 349 11.18 -14.02 8.12
N ASP A 350 11.86 -15.02 7.59
CA ASP A 350 11.57 -15.57 6.27
C ASP A 350 11.93 -17.06 6.18
N MET A 351 11.30 -17.75 5.23
CA MET A 351 11.60 -19.10 4.84
C MET A 351 11.71 -19.16 3.32
N VAL A 352 12.90 -19.50 2.83
CA VAL A 352 13.18 -19.62 1.40
C VAL A 352 13.31 -21.10 1.04
N VAL A 353 12.69 -21.50 -0.08
CA VAL A 353 12.85 -22.85 -0.63
C VAL A 353 13.60 -22.76 -1.96
N THR A 354 14.72 -23.49 -2.08
CA THR A 354 15.53 -23.56 -3.31
C THR A 354 15.76 -25.00 -3.76
N LYS A 355 15.97 -25.21 -5.07
CA LYS A 355 16.41 -26.50 -5.64
C LYS A 355 17.33 -26.23 -6.82
N GLY A 356 18.52 -26.83 -6.82
CA GLY A 356 19.49 -26.66 -7.92
C GLY A 356 19.96 -25.23 -8.17
N GLY A 357 19.81 -24.31 -7.20
CA GLY A 357 20.12 -22.89 -7.35
C GLY A 357 18.97 -22.04 -7.90
N GLU A 358 17.84 -22.65 -8.29
CA GLU A 358 16.62 -21.93 -8.64
C GLU A 358 15.82 -21.53 -7.39
N TRP A 359 15.33 -20.29 -7.42
CA TRP A 359 14.56 -19.66 -6.35
C TRP A 359 13.06 -19.87 -6.58
N TYR A 360 12.36 -20.46 -5.62
CA TYR A 360 10.94 -20.76 -5.78
C TYR A 360 10.04 -19.67 -5.15
N LEU A 361 10.30 -19.26 -3.90
CA LEU A 361 9.57 -18.18 -3.22
C LEU A 361 10.14 -17.91 -1.80
N SER A 362 9.88 -16.71 -1.27
CA SER A 362 9.80 -16.41 0.17
C SER A 362 8.39 -16.78 0.65
N VAL A 363 8.28 -17.59 1.71
CA VAL A 363 7.04 -18.31 2.04
C VAL A 363 6.43 -17.90 3.38
N VAL A 364 7.16 -17.17 4.23
CA VAL A 364 6.66 -16.72 5.54
C VAL A 364 6.03 -15.35 5.41
#